data_AF-A0A2N2XWI0-F1
#
_entry.id   AF-A0A2N2XWI0-F1
#
_cell.length_a   1.000
_cell.length_b   1.000
_cell.length_c   1.000
_cell.angle_alpha   90.00
_cell.angle_beta   90.00
_cell.angle_gamma   90.00
#
_symmetry.space_group_name_H-M   'P 1'
#
loop_
_entity.id
_entity.type
_entity.pdbx_description
1 polymer ?
#
loop_
_entity_poly.entity_id
_entity_poly.type
_entity_poly.pdbx_seq_one_letter_code
_entity_poly.pdbx_strand_id
1 'polypeptide(L)'
;MTYKGDLVDTIKITSNSSYYHFDDQGTTTGSYYEYILVFNNKNENYILNPYRKTEYKITFKPDTLIKKERILKQGIEVDRILISNLLHQFEINYIKPTFDNIGMTNDDFQKLTDKKHIIQVAKWHKTDWHFKKAYSTKEENEIIFKGCQNIDTFNLYLSSAFDTSGYVMVTDFNDHFDVKITTTQGNYRFEGKYPNSYKQPWYNLSDKYSFTSSSILNFSINSALVAMLPENFSRLGTLKFEALTNEYIEWYLKRRGIIFDY
;
A
#
# COMPACT_ATOMS: atom_id res chain seq x y z
N MET A 1 6.70 -13.93 -21.48
CA MET A 1 6.93 -13.63 -20.06
C MET A 1 6.27 -14.72 -19.25
N THR A 2 6.89 -15.19 -18.18
CA THR A 2 6.40 -16.33 -17.40
C THR A 2 6.24 -15.98 -15.92
N TYR A 3 5.38 -16.72 -15.23
CA TYR A 3 5.25 -16.68 -13.77
C TYR A 3 5.09 -18.12 -13.28
N LYS A 4 5.96 -18.55 -12.35
CA LYS A 4 6.03 -19.96 -11.88
C LYS A 4 6.17 -20.98 -13.03
N GLY A 5 6.85 -20.59 -14.11
CA GLY A 5 7.11 -21.44 -15.28
C GLY A 5 6.08 -21.35 -16.41
N ASP A 6 4.91 -20.74 -16.18
CA ASP A 6 3.83 -20.65 -17.17
C ASP A 6 3.75 -19.29 -17.83
N LEU A 7 3.31 -19.26 -19.09
CA LEU A 7 3.06 -18.00 -19.82
C LEU A 7 1.95 -17.20 -19.14
N VAL A 8 2.21 -15.92 -18.92
CA VAL A 8 1.24 -15.00 -18.30
C VAL A 8 0.32 -14.44 -19.36
N ASP A 9 -0.98 -14.70 -19.26
CA ASP A 9 -1.98 -14.20 -20.19
C ASP A 9 -2.53 -12.85 -19.76
N THR A 10 -2.78 -12.68 -18.46
CA THR A 10 -3.42 -11.48 -17.92
C THR A 10 -2.90 -11.15 -16.54
N ILE A 11 -2.66 -9.86 -16.28
CA ILE A 11 -2.40 -9.33 -14.95
C ILE A 11 -3.47 -8.28 -14.67
N LYS A 12 -4.25 -8.50 -13.61
CA LYS A 12 -5.29 -7.58 -13.18
C LYS A 12 -4.90 -7.00 -11.83
N ILE A 13 -4.79 -5.69 -11.76
CA ILE A 13 -4.50 -4.96 -10.53
C ILE A 13 -5.73 -4.16 -10.20
N THR A 14 -6.24 -4.34 -8.98
CA THR A 14 -7.36 -3.56 -8.49
C THR A 14 -6.98 -2.87 -7.19
N SER A 15 -7.56 -1.69 -6.98
CA SER A 15 -7.66 -1.11 -5.64
C SER A 15 -9.11 -0.80 -5.36
N ASN A 16 -9.55 -1.02 -4.12
CA ASN A 16 -10.87 -0.66 -3.66
C ASN A 16 -10.73 0.21 -2.41
N SER A 17 -11.59 1.22 -2.31
CA SER A 17 -11.81 1.94 -1.06
C SER A 17 -13.31 2.15 -0.88
N SER A 18 -13.84 1.67 0.24
CA SER A 18 -15.22 1.87 0.65
C SER A 18 -15.36 2.02 2.14
N TYR A 19 -16.42 2.72 2.53
CA TYR A 19 -16.76 2.97 3.92
C TYR A 19 -18.25 2.74 4.13
N TYR A 20 -18.56 2.24 5.32
CA TYR A 20 -19.93 2.07 5.80
C TYR A 20 -20.45 3.38 6.37
N HIS A 21 -21.69 3.73 6.03
CA HIS A 21 -22.40 4.85 6.63
C HIS A 21 -23.23 4.32 7.80
N PHE A 22 -23.09 4.93 8.97
CA PHE A 22 -23.94 4.63 10.13
C PHE A 22 -25.33 5.27 9.96
N ASP A 23 -26.07 4.79 8.96
CA ASP A 23 -27.46 5.18 8.65
C ASP A 23 -28.44 4.00 8.82
N ASP A 24 -29.74 4.29 8.72
CA ASP A 24 -30.80 3.28 8.87
C ASP A 24 -30.90 2.31 7.68
N GLN A 25 -30.21 2.62 6.58
CA GLN A 25 -30.27 1.88 5.32
C GLN A 25 -29.12 0.87 5.18
N GLY A 26 -28.10 0.95 6.04
CA GLY A 26 -26.88 0.18 5.91
C GLY A 26 -26.12 0.53 4.64
N THR A 27 -25.98 1.83 4.34
CA THR A 27 -25.34 2.28 3.11
C THR A 27 -23.83 2.01 3.14
N THR A 28 -23.28 1.51 2.03
CA THR A 28 -21.84 1.50 1.76
C THR A 28 -21.58 2.25 0.47
N THR A 29 -20.64 3.20 0.48
CA THR A 29 -20.18 3.85 -0.75
C THR A 29 -18.71 3.59 -0.96
N GLY A 30 -18.31 3.43 -2.20
CA GLY A 30 -16.92 3.23 -2.53
C GLY A 30 -16.58 3.51 -3.98
N SER A 31 -15.30 3.33 -4.26
CA SER A 31 -14.81 3.24 -5.62
C SER A 31 -13.72 2.20 -5.71
N TYR A 32 -13.65 1.54 -6.87
CA TYR A 32 -12.53 0.68 -7.18
C TYR A 32 -11.96 1.02 -8.56
N TYR A 33 -10.67 0.81 -8.70
CA TYR A 33 -9.90 1.02 -9.91
C TYR A 33 -9.46 -0.34 -10.40
N GLU A 34 -9.52 -0.58 -11.70
CA GLU A 34 -9.03 -1.81 -12.33
C GLU A 34 -8.04 -1.44 -13.41
N TYR A 35 -6.81 -1.96 -13.33
CA TYR A 35 -5.75 -1.83 -14.30
C TYR A 35 -5.43 -3.23 -14.83
N ILE A 36 -5.92 -3.54 -16.03
CA ILE A 36 -5.84 -4.88 -16.61
C ILE A 36 -4.84 -4.89 -17.75
N LEU A 37 -3.83 -5.74 -17.65
CA LEU A 37 -2.84 -5.99 -18.69
C LEU A 37 -3.14 -7.34 -19.34
N VAL A 38 -3.26 -7.37 -20.66
CA VAL A 38 -3.49 -8.61 -21.42
C VAL A 38 -2.39 -8.80 -22.43
N PHE A 39 -1.93 -10.04 -22.61
CA PHE A 39 -1.01 -10.37 -23.67
C PHE A 39 -1.72 -10.30 -25.03
N ASN A 40 -1.19 -9.50 -25.94
CA ASN A 40 -1.66 -9.37 -27.31
C ASN A 40 -0.75 -10.20 -28.24
N ASN A 41 -1.28 -11.32 -28.72
CA ASN A 41 -0.57 -12.22 -29.64
C ASN A 41 -0.19 -11.56 -30.96
N LYS A 42 -0.94 -10.56 -31.45
CA LYS A 42 -0.67 -9.92 -32.75
C LYS A 42 0.57 -9.05 -32.73
N ASN A 43 0.72 -8.28 -31.65
CA ASN A 43 1.84 -7.35 -31.48
C ASN A 43 2.98 -7.99 -30.68
N GLU A 44 2.79 -9.24 -30.24
CA GLU A 44 3.61 -9.92 -29.24
C GLU A 44 3.96 -8.94 -28.11
N ASN A 45 2.98 -8.35 -27.42
CA ASN A 45 3.23 -7.43 -26.32
C ASN A 45 2.05 -7.35 -25.34
N TYR A 46 2.25 -6.82 -24.13
CA TYR A 46 1.16 -6.56 -23.19
C TYR A 46 0.53 -5.20 -23.48
N ILE A 47 -0.80 -5.18 -23.49
CA ILE A 47 -1.59 -3.95 -23.67
C ILE A 47 -2.53 -3.74 -22.48
N LEU A 48 -2.82 -2.47 -22.19
CA LEU A 48 -3.78 -2.07 -21.18
C LEU A 48 -5.23 -2.29 -21.67
N ASN A 49 -6.01 -3.16 -21.03
CA ASN A 49 -7.35 -3.54 -21.47
C ASN A 49 -8.38 -3.86 -20.36
N PRO A 50 -9.11 -2.86 -19.83
CA PRO A 50 -8.79 -1.43 -19.77
C PRO A 50 -8.23 -1.02 -18.39
N TYR A 51 -7.82 0.26 -18.28
CA TYR A 51 -7.79 0.98 -17.01
C TYR A 51 -9.12 1.70 -16.80
N ARG A 52 -9.87 1.35 -15.75
CA ARG A 52 -11.17 1.94 -15.44
C ARG A 52 -11.37 2.23 -13.96
N LYS A 53 -12.27 3.16 -13.68
CA LYS A 53 -12.79 3.47 -12.35
C LYS A 53 -14.27 3.09 -12.30
N THR A 54 -14.67 2.44 -11.23
CA THR A 54 -16.08 2.20 -10.90
C THR A 54 -16.38 2.81 -9.55
N GLU A 55 -17.37 3.69 -9.50
CA GLU A 55 -17.97 4.21 -8.27
C GLU A 55 -19.22 3.40 -7.96
N TYR A 56 -19.45 3.08 -6.69
CA TYR A 56 -20.60 2.29 -6.30
C TYR A 56 -21.24 2.78 -4.99
N LYS A 57 -22.55 2.56 -4.90
CA LYS A 57 -23.35 2.69 -3.69
C LYS A 57 -24.17 1.42 -3.52
N ILE A 58 -24.07 0.82 -2.34
CA ILE A 58 -24.85 -0.34 -1.92
C ILE A 58 -25.71 0.09 -0.74
N THR A 59 -26.96 -0.33 -0.68
CA THR A 59 -27.81 -0.20 0.52
C THR A 59 -28.33 -1.57 0.90
N PHE A 60 -28.45 -1.85 2.19
CA PHE A 60 -29.04 -3.10 2.68
C PHE A 60 -30.58 -3.01 2.77
N LYS A 61 -31.12 -1.82 3.08
CA LYS A 61 -32.56 -1.56 3.22
C LYS A 61 -32.97 -0.25 2.51
N PRO A 62 -33.62 -0.32 1.33
CA PRO A 62 -33.83 -1.51 0.49
C PRO A 62 -32.51 -2.07 -0.04
N ASP A 63 -32.49 -3.32 -0.46
CA ASP A 63 -31.32 -3.89 -1.15
C ASP A 63 -31.17 -3.21 -2.53
N THR A 64 -30.13 -2.39 -2.69
CA THR A 64 -29.83 -1.74 -3.97
C THR A 64 -28.34 -1.70 -4.24
N LEU A 65 -27.99 -1.74 -5.53
CA LEU A 65 -26.63 -1.56 -6.03
C LEU A 65 -26.65 -0.59 -7.21
N ILE A 66 -26.05 0.58 -7.02
CA ILE A 66 -25.83 1.58 -8.05
C ILE A 66 -24.35 1.57 -8.41
N LYS A 67 -24.02 1.43 -9.69
CA LYS A 67 -22.64 1.49 -10.21
C LYS A 67 -22.53 2.52 -11.31
N LYS A 68 -21.41 3.26 -11.31
CA LYS A 68 -21.02 4.18 -12.37
C LYS A 68 -19.61 3.86 -12.81
N GLU A 69 -19.47 3.42 -14.04
CA GLU A 69 -18.18 3.02 -14.60
C GLU A 69 -17.65 4.09 -15.57
N ARG A 70 -16.33 4.27 -15.56
CA ARG A 70 -15.62 5.14 -16.50
C ARG A 70 -14.31 4.49 -16.92
N ILE A 71 -14.18 4.23 -18.23
CA ILE A 71 -12.89 3.85 -18.82
C ILE A 71 -12.01 5.10 -18.83
N LEU A 72 -10.82 4.99 -18.25
CA LEU A 72 -9.86 6.08 -18.15
C LEU A 72 -8.79 5.97 -19.25
N LYS A 73 -8.37 4.75 -19.58
CA LYS A 73 -7.34 4.48 -20.59
C LYS A 73 -7.45 3.04 -21.10
N GLN A 74 -7.09 2.80 -22.36
CA GLN A 74 -7.12 1.46 -22.98
C GLN A 74 -6.22 1.42 -24.21
N GLY A 75 -5.77 0.23 -24.61
CA GLY A 75 -5.11 -0.04 -25.88
C GLY A 75 -3.64 0.37 -25.95
N ILE A 76 -3.05 0.78 -24.83
CA ILE A 76 -1.68 1.27 -24.78
C ILE A 76 -0.75 0.13 -24.40
N GLU A 77 0.37 0.02 -25.11
CA GLU A 77 1.43 -0.91 -24.78
C GLU A 77 2.08 -0.56 -23.45
N VAL A 78 2.38 -1.59 -22.66
CA VAL A 78 2.98 -1.42 -21.34
C VAL A 78 4.37 -2.02 -21.37
N ASP A 79 5.32 -1.31 -20.76
CA ASP A 79 6.71 -1.73 -20.70
C ASP A 79 6.83 -3.10 -20.01
N ARG A 80 7.34 -4.06 -20.76
CA ARG A 80 7.58 -5.44 -20.31
C ARG A 80 8.54 -5.52 -19.13
N ILE A 81 9.45 -4.55 -18.97
CA ILE A 81 10.37 -4.50 -17.84
C ILE A 81 9.61 -4.24 -16.55
N LEU A 82 8.64 -3.31 -16.55
CA LEU A 82 7.78 -3.03 -15.38
C LEU A 82 6.97 -4.26 -14.99
N ILE A 83 6.41 -4.96 -15.98
CA ILE A 83 5.63 -6.18 -15.75
C ILE A 83 6.52 -7.30 -15.19
N SER A 84 7.67 -7.53 -15.82
CA SER A 84 8.62 -8.58 -15.39
C SER A 84 9.12 -8.32 -13.97
N ASN A 85 9.42 -7.06 -13.65
CA ASN A 85 9.81 -6.68 -12.30
C ASN A 85 8.70 -6.99 -11.30
N LEU A 86 7.46 -6.58 -11.57
CA LEU A 86 6.32 -6.89 -10.69
C LEU A 86 6.15 -8.39 -10.46
N LEU A 87 6.18 -9.19 -11.53
CA LEU A 87 6.04 -10.64 -11.44
C LEU A 87 7.15 -11.26 -10.59
N HIS A 88 8.40 -10.82 -10.79
CA HIS A 88 9.54 -11.29 -10.01
C HIS A 88 9.39 -10.99 -8.51
N GLN A 89 8.88 -9.80 -8.15
CA GLN A 89 8.68 -9.45 -6.74
C GLN A 89 7.64 -10.36 -6.04
N PHE A 90 6.63 -10.84 -6.77
CA PHE A 90 5.67 -11.83 -6.26
C PHE A 90 6.21 -13.25 -6.16
N GLU A 91 7.42 -13.53 -6.63
CA GLU A 91 8.09 -14.82 -6.37
C GLU A 91 8.77 -14.85 -5.00
N ILE A 92 9.02 -13.68 -4.40
CA ILE A 92 9.72 -13.52 -3.14
C ILE A 92 8.71 -13.38 -2.00
N ASN A 93 8.62 -14.39 -1.14
CA ASN A 93 7.65 -14.41 -0.04
C ASN A 93 8.09 -13.58 1.16
N TYR A 94 9.39 -13.51 1.47
CA TYR A 94 9.87 -12.85 2.69
C TYR A 94 11.25 -12.25 2.50
N ILE A 95 11.36 -10.97 2.82
CA ILE A 95 12.60 -10.24 3.01
C ILE A 95 12.46 -9.52 4.36
N LYS A 96 13.36 -9.80 5.31
CA LYS A 96 13.38 -9.11 6.60
C LYS A 96 13.60 -7.61 6.37
N PRO A 97 12.68 -6.71 6.72
CA PRO A 97 12.83 -5.30 6.37
C PRO A 97 14.02 -4.65 7.07
N THR A 98 14.87 -4.00 6.29
CA THR A 98 15.94 -3.10 6.72
C THR A 98 15.96 -1.91 5.79
N PHE A 99 16.55 -0.80 6.23
CA PHE A 99 16.74 0.38 5.40
C PHE A 99 17.33 0.04 4.02
N ASP A 100 18.32 -0.85 4.00
CA ASP A 100 19.04 -1.24 2.77
C ASP A 100 18.20 -2.06 1.77
N ASN A 101 17.10 -2.70 2.22
CA ASN A 101 16.33 -3.61 1.36
C ASN A 101 14.89 -3.19 1.11
N ILE A 102 14.38 -2.15 1.77
CA ILE A 102 13.06 -1.60 1.45
C ILE A 102 13.07 -0.79 0.15
N GLY A 103 14.25 -0.46 -0.39
CA GLY A 103 14.41 0.25 -1.67
C GLY A 103 14.30 1.77 -1.58
N MET A 104 14.35 2.34 -0.38
CA MET A 104 14.37 3.80 -0.16
C MET A 104 15.82 4.31 -0.19
N THR A 105 16.07 5.45 -0.84
CA THR A 105 17.40 6.08 -0.80
C THR A 105 17.59 6.87 0.50
N ASN A 106 18.85 7.11 0.90
CA ASN A 106 19.13 7.98 2.04
C ASN A 106 18.62 9.41 1.82
N ASP A 107 18.73 9.95 0.61
CA ASP A 107 18.24 11.30 0.32
C ASP A 107 16.71 11.38 0.46
N ASP A 108 15.98 10.38 -0.04
CA ASP A 108 14.52 10.28 0.15
C ASP A 108 14.17 10.16 1.63
N PHE A 109 14.89 9.32 2.37
CA PHE A 109 14.68 9.15 3.81
C PHE A 109 14.88 10.46 4.56
N GLN A 110 16.00 11.15 4.36
CA GLN A 110 16.31 12.42 5.03
C GLN A 110 15.26 13.49 4.69
N LYS A 111 14.77 13.52 3.45
CA LYS A 111 13.73 14.44 3.01
C LYS A 111 12.37 14.14 3.66
N LEU A 112 11.99 12.87 3.71
CA LEU A 112 10.72 12.43 4.29
C LEU A 112 10.72 12.45 5.83
N THR A 113 11.89 12.54 6.46
CA THR A 113 12.07 12.68 7.90
C THR A 113 12.61 14.04 8.31
N ASP A 114 12.50 15.05 7.42
CA ASP A 114 12.93 16.40 7.75
C ASP A 114 12.03 17.01 8.85
N LYS A 115 12.48 18.14 9.39
CA LYS A 115 11.73 18.89 10.41
C LYS A 115 10.29 19.22 9.96
N LYS A 116 10.06 19.48 8.67
CA LYS A 116 8.75 19.87 8.16
C LYS A 116 7.78 18.69 8.25
N HIS A 117 8.20 17.48 7.84
CA HIS A 117 7.39 16.28 7.91
C HIS A 117 7.16 15.84 9.36
N ILE A 118 8.18 15.90 10.22
CA ILE A 118 8.02 15.58 11.65
C ILE A 118 6.96 16.47 12.31
N ILE A 119 7.01 17.78 12.07
CA ILE A 119 6.01 18.72 12.59
C ILE A 119 4.64 18.48 11.96
N GLN A 120 4.59 18.11 10.68
CA GLN A 120 3.32 17.80 10.00
C GLN A 120 2.62 16.60 10.63
N VAL A 121 3.34 15.50 10.89
CA VAL A 121 2.79 14.34 11.58
C VAL A 121 2.31 14.74 12.97
N ALA A 122 3.11 15.48 13.75
CA ALA A 122 2.67 15.98 15.07
C ALA A 122 1.39 16.83 15.00
N LYS A 123 1.20 17.63 13.95
CA LYS A 123 -0.04 18.40 13.74
C LYS A 123 -1.26 17.51 13.54
N TRP A 124 -1.14 16.36 12.87
CA TRP A 124 -2.25 15.41 12.72
C TRP A 124 -2.77 14.93 14.09
N HIS A 125 -1.88 14.84 15.07
CA HIS A 125 -2.19 14.48 16.45
C HIS A 125 -2.37 15.69 17.39
N LYS A 126 -2.38 16.92 16.87
CA LYS A 126 -2.51 18.17 17.65
C LYS A 126 -1.41 18.37 18.71
N THR A 127 -0.20 17.87 18.47
CA THR A 127 0.95 17.93 19.39
C THR A 127 2.10 18.81 18.88
N ASP A 128 1.88 19.58 17.81
CA ASP A 128 2.89 20.49 17.24
C ASP A 128 3.34 21.60 18.20
N TRP A 129 2.54 21.87 19.23
CA TRP A 129 2.90 22.80 20.30
C TRP A 129 4.21 22.41 21.00
N HIS A 130 4.54 21.12 21.08
CA HIS A 130 5.78 20.64 21.69
C HIS A 130 7.01 21.28 21.07
N PHE A 131 7.00 21.54 19.76
CA PHE A 131 8.14 22.10 19.03
C PHE A 131 8.23 23.64 19.06
N LYS A 132 7.31 24.31 19.76
CA LYS A 132 7.32 25.78 19.88
C LYS A 132 8.27 26.19 20.99
N LYS A 133 8.93 27.35 20.83
CA LYS A 133 9.90 27.90 21.80
C LYS A 133 9.37 28.04 23.23
N ALA A 134 8.05 28.15 23.39
CA ALA A 134 7.42 28.23 24.71
C ALA A 134 7.44 26.90 25.48
N TYR A 135 7.69 25.77 24.81
CA TYR A 135 7.60 24.43 25.38
C TYR A 135 8.89 23.61 25.24
N SER A 136 9.72 23.90 24.22
CA SER A 136 11.00 23.23 24.02
C SER A 136 12.07 24.18 23.49
N THR A 137 13.31 23.97 23.93
CA THR A 137 14.50 24.66 23.45
C THR A 137 14.87 24.25 22.02
N LYS A 138 15.76 25.01 21.38
CA LYS A 138 16.24 24.65 20.03
C LYS A 138 17.02 23.34 20.06
N GLU A 139 17.83 23.15 21.11
CA GLU A 139 18.69 22.00 21.33
C GLU A 139 17.86 20.72 21.55
N GLU A 140 16.82 20.78 22.38
CA GLU A 140 15.91 19.64 22.60
C GLU A 140 15.20 19.23 21.30
N ASN A 141 14.70 20.20 20.54
CA ASN A 141 14.06 19.96 19.26
C ASN A 141 15.03 19.33 18.25
N GLU A 142 16.28 19.79 18.21
CA GLU A 142 17.31 19.26 17.32
C GLU A 142 17.65 17.80 17.62
N ILE A 143 17.68 17.42 18.91
CA ILE A 143 17.87 16.02 19.32
C ILE A 143 16.72 15.15 18.79
N ILE A 144 15.48 15.63 18.89
CA ILE A 144 14.31 14.90 18.39
C ILE A 144 14.40 14.73 16.88
N PHE A 145 14.68 15.79 16.12
CA PHE A 145 14.77 15.74 14.66
C PHE A 145 15.89 14.81 14.19
N LYS A 146 17.10 14.94 14.73
CA LYS A 146 18.23 14.07 14.37
C LYS A 146 18.00 12.61 14.75
N GLY A 147 17.37 12.36 15.89
CA GLY A 147 17.00 11.00 16.31
C GLY A 147 15.98 10.37 15.35
N CYS A 148 15.03 11.15 14.83
CA CYS A 148 14.08 10.66 13.83
C CYS A 148 14.76 10.35 12.49
N GLN A 149 15.79 11.12 12.12
CA GLN A 149 16.58 10.93 10.90
C GLN A 149 17.67 9.85 11.01
N ASN A 150 17.74 9.14 12.15
CA ASN A 150 18.73 8.10 12.38
C ASN A 150 18.28 6.75 11.78
N ILE A 151 19.09 6.19 10.89
CA ILE A 151 18.80 4.92 10.19
C ILE A 151 18.66 3.74 11.18
N ASP A 152 19.46 3.68 12.25
CA ASP A 152 19.34 2.60 13.24
C ASP A 152 18.00 2.65 13.98
N THR A 153 17.50 3.86 14.25
CA THR A 153 16.18 4.08 14.85
C THR A 153 15.06 3.66 13.91
N PHE A 154 15.22 3.91 12.61
CA PHE A 154 14.28 3.42 11.60
C PHE A 154 14.35 1.90 11.42
N ASN A 155 15.54 1.29 11.45
CA ASN A 155 15.70 -0.16 11.46
C ASN A 155 15.08 -0.81 12.70
N LEU A 156 15.18 -0.15 13.86
CA LEU A 156 14.49 -0.59 15.07
C LEU A 156 12.97 -0.58 14.86
N TYR A 157 12.42 0.50 14.30
CA TYR A 157 11.01 0.56 13.92
C TYR A 157 10.62 -0.60 13.00
N LEU A 158 11.34 -0.79 11.89
CA LEU A 158 11.09 -1.87 10.93
C LEU A 158 11.11 -3.25 11.61
N SER A 159 12.06 -3.49 12.51
CA SER A 159 12.13 -4.77 13.24
C SER A 159 10.97 -4.98 14.22
N SER A 160 10.47 -3.89 14.82
CA SER A 160 9.38 -3.94 15.81
C SER A 160 7.99 -3.96 15.20
N ALA A 161 7.81 -3.25 14.09
CA ALA A 161 6.54 -3.15 13.39
C ALA A 161 6.28 -4.42 12.56
N PHE A 162 7.29 -5.00 11.91
CA PHE A 162 7.08 -6.12 10.99
C PHE A 162 7.36 -7.50 11.61
N ASP A 163 7.27 -7.62 12.94
CA ASP A 163 7.28 -8.92 13.63
C ASP A 163 5.90 -9.59 13.50
N THR A 164 5.86 -10.83 13.02
CA THR A 164 4.67 -11.45 12.41
C THR A 164 3.54 -11.85 13.37
N SER A 165 3.58 -11.38 14.63
CA SER A 165 2.68 -11.77 15.71
C SER A 165 1.46 -10.85 15.87
N GLY A 166 0.35 -11.18 15.20
CA GLY A 166 -0.99 -10.61 15.46
C GLY A 166 -1.43 -9.49 14.49
N TYR A 167 -2.73 -9.44 14.18
CA TYR A 167 -3.33 -8.48 13.24
C TYR A 167 -4.61 -7.87 13.81
N VAL A 168 -4.77 -6.56 13.62
CA VAL A 168 -6.03 -5.85 13.87
C VAL A 168 -6.95 -6.05 12.66
N MET A 169 -8.19 -6.46 12.89
CA MET A 169 -9.24 -6.45 11.86
C MET A 169 -10.08 -5.18 12.02
N VAL A 170 -10.17 -4.38 10.96
CA VAL A 170 -11.10 -3.25 10.85
C VAL A 170 -12.26 -3.69 9.96
N THR A 171 -13.50 -3.49 10.43
CA THR A 171 -14.72 -4.04 9.80
C THR A 171 -15.62 -2.99 9.17
N ASP A 172 -15.44 -1.71 9.51
CA ASP A 172 -16.23 -0.56 9.05
C ASP A 172 -15.63 0.16 7.83
N PHE A 173 -14.40 -0.20 7.46
CA PHE A 173 -13.68 0.30 6.30
C PHE A 173 -13.10 -0.86 5.47
N ASN A 174 -13.28 -0.81 4.15
CA ASN A 174 -12.69 -1.79 3.24
C ASN A 174 -11.78 -1.09 2.25
N ASP A 175 -10.48 -1.24 2.48
CA ASP A 175 -9.45 -0.65 1.64
C ASP A 175 -8.36 -1.67 1.36
N HIS A 176 -8.14 -1.94 0.07
CA HIS A 176 -7.22 -2.98 -0.34
C HIS A 176 -6.73 -2.82 -1.76
N PHE A 177 -5.60 -3.47 -2.03
CA PHE A 177 -5.10 -3.82 -3.36
C PHE A 177 -5.29 -5.32 -3.61
N ASP A 178 -5.54 -5.68 -4.86
CA ASP A 178 -5.56 -7.06 -5.32
C ASP A 178 -4.81 -7.18 -6.63
N VAL A 179 -3.88 -8.13 -6.73
CA VAL A 179 -3.17 -8.46 -7.96
C VAL A 179 -3.47 -9.90 -8.31
N LYS A 180 -4.10 -10.09 -9.48
CA LYS A 180 -4.39 -11.40 -10.03
C LYS A 180 -3.55 -11.64 -11.27
N ILE A 181 -2.70 -12.66 -11.21
CA ILE A 181 -1.89 -13.14 -12.34
C ILE A 181 -2.59 -14.38 -12.89
N THR A 182 -3.01 -14.33 -14.15
CA THR A 182 -3.61 -15.46 -14.86
C THR A 182 -2.60 -15.98 -15.87
N THR A 183 -2.29 -17.27 -15.78
CA THR A 183 -1.43 -17.99 -16.71
C THR A 183 -2.24 -19.01 -17.48
N THR A 184 -1.60 -19.65 -18.45
CA THR A 184 -2.21 -20.75 -19.22
C THR A 184 -2.61 -21.96 -18.36
N GLN A 185 -2.01 -22.15 -17.19
CA GLN A 185 -2.26 -23.30 -16.31
C GLN A 185 -2.90 -22.94 -14.96
N GLY A 186 -2.95 -21.66 -14.58
CA GLY A 186 -3.32 -21.31 -13.22
C GLY A 186 -3.73 -19.86 -13.01
N ASN A 187 -4.26 -19.59 -11.81
CA ASN A 187 -4.59 -18.24 -11.35
C ASN A 187 -3.94 -18.02 -9.99
N TYR A 188 -3.17 -16.94 -9.87
CA TYR A 188 -2.53 -16.53 -8.64
C TYR A 188 -3.13 -15.21 -8.18
N ARG A 189 -3.43 -15.09 -6.89
CA ARG A 189 -4.10 -13.92 -6.32
C ARG A 189 -3.31 -13.43 -5.11
N PHE A 190 -2.96 -12.15 -5.12
CA PHE A 190 -2.25 -11.50 -4.05
C PHE A 190 -3.07 -10.31 -3.55
N GLU A 191 -3.30 -10.23 -2.25
CA GLU A 191 -4.18 -9.22 -1.68
C GLU A 191 -3.50 -8.46 -0.57
N GLY A 192 -3.53 -7.14 -0.65
CA GLY A 192 -3.12 -6.25 0.44
C GLY A 192 -4.30 -5.53 1.03
N LYS A 193 -4.66 -5.85 2.29
CA LYS A 193 -5.74 -5.14 3.02
C LYS A 193 -5.26 -4.20 4.13
N TYR A 194 -5.86 -3.01 4.23
CA TYR A 194 -5.87 -2.19 5.44
C TYR A 194 -6.65 -2.92 6.57
N PRO A 195 -6.38 -2.72 7.87
CA PRO A 195 -5.40 -1.84 8.50
C PRO A 195 -4.08 -2.54 8.73
N ASN A 196 -3.82 -3.64 8.03
CA ASN A 196 -2.74 -4.55 8.37
C ASN A 196 -1.37 -3.92 8.09
N SER A 197 -0.99 -2.96 8.92
CA SER A 197 0.28 -2.23 8.93
C SER A 197 1.47 -3.18 8.81
N TYR A 198 1.33 -4.41 9.29
CA TYR A 198 2.43 -5.36 9.47
C TYR A 198 2.71 -6.27 8.27
N LYS A 199 1.75 -6.49 7.38
CA LYS A 199 2.00 -7.24 6.12
C LYS A 199 1.43 -6.52 4.93
N GLN A 200 1.09 -5.25 5.12
CA GLN A 200 0.62 -4.45 4.04
C GLN A 200 1.78 -4.26 3.06
N PRO A 201 1.54 -4.55 1.78
CA PRO A 201 0.25 -4.92 1.21
C PRO A 201 0.18 -6.32 0.57
N TRP A 202 0.65 -7.44 1.15
CA TRP A 202 0.54 -8.74 0.45
C TRP A 202 0.24 -10.01 1.29
N TYR A 203 -0.82 -10.69 0.91
CA TYR A 203 -1.16 -12.07 1.23
C TYR A 203 -1.30 -12.88 -0.06
N ASN A 204 -0.72 -14.07 -0.11
CA ASN A 204 -0.98 -15.00 -1.19
C ASN A 204 -2.28 -15.79 -0.92
N LEU A 205 -3.24 -15.63 -1.82
CA LEU A 205 -4.56 -16.27 -1.82
C LEU A 205 -4.72 -17.25 -2.99
N SER A 206 -3.62 -17.75 -3.56
CA SER A 206 -3.65 -18.62 -4.73
C SER A 206 -4.13 -20.04 -4.42
N ASP A 207 -3.90 -20.52 -3.19
CA ASP A 207 -4.42 -21.81 -2.76
C ASP A 207 -5.87 -21.68 -2.25
N LYS A 208 -6.82 -22.22 -3.02
CA LYS A 208 -8.26 -22.21 -2.68
C LYS A 208 -8.64 -23.20 -1.58
N TYR A 209 -7.75 -24.13 -1.22
CA TYR A 209 -8.06 -25.23 -0.31
C TYR A 209 -7.51 -25.04 1.10
N SER A 210 -6.66 -24.04 1.32
CA SER A 210 -6.17 -23.69 2.66
C SER A 210 -6.93 -22.49 3.23
N PHE A 211 -7.42 -22.62 4.47
CA PHE A 211 -7.97 -21.49 5.23
C PHE A 211 -6.89 -20.47 5.64
N THR A 212 -5.62 -20.75 5.35
CA THR A 212 -4.46 -19.98 5.78
C THR A 212 -3.80 -19.32 4.58
N SER A 213 -4.02 -18.01 4.41
CA SER A 213 -3.24 -17.23 3.46
C SER A 213 -1.77 -17.17 3.87
N SER A 214 -0.84 -17.51 2.98
CA SER A 214 0.59 -17.32 3.28
C SER A 214 0.93 -15.85 3.13
N SER A 215 1.49 -15.26 4.17
CA SER A 215 1.84 -13.85 4.19
C SER A 215 3.08 -13.56 3.36
N ILE A 216 3.09 -12.40 2.69
CA ILE A 216 4.25 -11.93 1.93
C ILE A 216 4.76 -10.64 2.55
N LEU A 217 6.05 -10.60 2.88
CA LEU A 217 6.75 -9.40 3.34
C LEU A 217 7.83 -9.06 2.33
N ASN A 218 7.45 -8.27 1.32
CA ASN A 218 8.36 -7.76 0.30
C ASN A 218 7.91 -6.36 -0.13
N PHE A 219 8.58 -5.31 0.38
CA PHE A 219 8.28 -3.92 0.04
C PHE A 219 8.52 -3.57 -1.42
N SER A 220 9.38 -4.32 -2.12
CA SER A 220 9.67 -4.06 -3.53
C SER A 220 8.45 -4.29 -4.44
N ILE A 221 7.45 -5.07 -4.00
CA ILE A 221 6.17 -5.16 -4.71
C ILE A 221 5.50 -3.78 -4.78
N ASN A 222 5.56 -3.00 -3.71
CA ASN A 222 4.97 -1.65 -3.66
C ASN A 222 5.68 -0.72 -4.64
N SER A 223 7.01 -0.74 -4.63
CA SER A 223 7.82 0.03 -5.56
C SER A 223 7.51 -0.33 -7.01
N ALA A 224 7.36 -1.63 -7.32
CA ALA A 224 6.98 -2.08 -8.66
C ALA A 224 5.59 -1.58 -9.09
N LEU A 225 4.62 -1.58 -8.18
CA LEU A 225 3.28 -1.05 -8.46
C LEU A 225 3.28 0.48 -8.60
N VAL A 226 4.00 1.20 -7.75
CA VAL A 226 4.15 2.67 -7.84
C VAL A 226 4.79 3.08 -9.16
N ALA A 227 5.77 2.33 -9.65
CA ALA A 227 6.41 2.59 -10.94
C ALA A 227 5.49 2.33 -12.14
N MET A 228 4.56 1.38 -12.03
CA MET A 228 3.74 0.94 -13.15
C MET A 228 2.36 1.61 -13.22
N LEU A 229 1.75 1.90 -12.07
CA LEU A 229 0.38 2.41 -12.00
C LEU A 229 0.34 3.93 -12.26
N PRO A 230 -0.73 4.45 -12.88
CA PRO A 230 -0.92 5.89 -13.06
C PRO A 230 -0.92 6.64 -11.72
N GLU A 231 -0.39 7.86 -11.68
CA GLU A 231 -0.30 8.65 -10.44
C GLU A 231 -1.64 8.85 -9.71
N ASN A 232 -2.74 8.90 -10.47
CA ASN A 232 -4.10 9.07 -9.95
C ASN A 232 -4.82 7.74 -9.65
N PHE A 233 -4.12 6.61 -9.69
CA PHE A 233 -4.66 5.31 -9.31
C PHE A 233 -5.04 5.35 -7.82
N SER A 234 -6.26 4.89 -7.50
CA SER A 234 -6.77 5.01 -6.15
C SER A 234 -5.86 4.31 -5.14
N ARG A 235 -5.63 4.98 -4.01
CA ARG A 235 -4.83 4.52 -2.86
C ARG A 235 -3.35 4.28 -3.18
N LEU A 236 -2.84 4.68 -4.34
CA LEU A 236 -1.42 4.53 -4.68
C LEU A 236 -0.50 5.20 -3.65
N GLY A 237 -0.95 6.29 -3.02
CA GLY A 237 -0.21 6.96 -1.94
C GLY A 237 0.11 6.06 -0.73
N THR A 238 -0.71 5.03 -0.46
CA THR A 238 -0.49 4.07 0.63
C THR A 238 0.65 3.09 0.33
N LEU A 239 1.02 2.93 -0.95
CA LEU A 239 2.15 2.10 -1.39
C LEU A 239 3.47 2.87 -1.43
N LYS A 240 3.44 4.20 -1.28
CA LYS A 240 4.64 5.05 -1.36
C LYS A 240 5.40 5.03 -0.03
N PHE A 241 6.70 5.24 -0.12
CA PHE A 241 7.58 5.39 1.05
C PHE A 241 7.11 6.46 2.04
N GLU A 242 6.46 7.51 1.56
CA GLU A 242 5.92 8.54 2.44
C GLU A 242 4.88 8.01 3.43
N ALA A 243 4.06 7.02 3.05
CA ALA A 243 3.13 6.38 3.98
C ALA A 243 3.88 5.64 5.10
N LEU A 244 4.89 4.83 4.74
CA LEU A 244 5.75 4.12 5.70
C LEU A 244 6.50 5.10 6.63
N THR A 245 7.05 6.18 6.08
CA THR A 245 7.81 7.16 6.86
C THR A 245 6.90 7.96 7.79
N ASN A 246 5.68 8.30 7.37
CA ASN A 246 4.72 8.98 8.24
C ASN A 246 4.34 8.12 9.45
N GLU A 247 4.12 6.81 9.25
CA GLU A 247 3.86 5.85 10.33
C GLU A 247 5.08 5.71 11.26
N TYR A 248 6.29 5.65 10.69
CA TYR A 248 7.54 5.66 11.47
C TYR A 248 7.68 6.91 12.34
N ILE A 249 7.42 8.10 11.78
CA ILE A 249 7.49 9.36 12.53
C ILE A 249 6.48 9.35 13.68
N GLU A 250 5.26 8.88 13.43
CA GLU A 250 4.25 8.73 14.48
C GLU A 250 4.75 7.81 15.60
N TRP A 251 5.23 6.61 15.24
CA TRP A 251 5.83 5.66 16.18
C TRP A 251 6.98 6.28 17.00
N TYR A 252 7.88 6.99 16.33
CA TYR A 252 9.02 7.63 16.97
C TYR A 252 8.57 8.70 17.97
N LEU A 253 7.64 9.57 17.58
CA LEU A 253 7.10 10.62 18.45
C LEU A 253 6.30 10.07 19.64
N LYS A 254 5.59 8.95 19.48
CA LYS A 254 4.97 8.21 20.59
C LYS A 254 6.02 7.69 21.57
N ARG A 255 7.09 7.09 21.06
CA ARG A 255 8.24 6.62 21.88
C ARG A 255 8.91 7.73 22.67
N ARG A 256 8.83 8.98 22.20
CA ARG A 256 9.36 10.18 22.87
C ARG A 256 8.36 10.85 23.81
N GLY A 257 7.14 10.32 23.95
CA GLY A 257 6.09 10.91 24.79
C GLY A 257 5.56 12.24 24.27
N ILE A 258 5.63 12.45 22.94
CA ILE A 258 5.14 13.67 22.29
C ILE A 258 3.73 13.46 21.75
N ILE A 259 3.48 12.28 21.17
CA ILE A 259 2.15 11.82 20.78
C ILE A 259 1.66 10.82 21.84
N PHE A 260 0.41 10.94 22.23
CA PHE A 260 -0.25 10.04 23.18
C PHE A 260 -1.36 9.28 22.47
N ASP A 261 -1.49 7.97 22.74
CA ASP A 261 -2.64 7.18 22.31
C ASP A 261 -3.84 7.57 23.19
N TYR A 262 -4.93 8.02 22.56
CA TYR A 262 -6.20 8.33 23.23
C TYR A 262 -7.17 7.16 23.10
#